data_AF-A0A2C9WYU0-F1
#
_entry.id   AF-A0A2C9WYU0-F1
#
_cell.length_a   1.000
_cell.length_b   1.000
_cell.length_c   1.000
_cell.angle_alpha   90.00
_cell.angle_beta   90.00
_cell.angle_gamma   90.00
#
_symmetry.space_group_name_H-M   'P 1'
#
loop_
_entity.id
_entity.type
_entity.pdbx_description
1 polymer ?
#
loop_
_entity_poly.entity_id
_entity_poly.type
_entity_poly.pdbx_seq_one_letter_code
_entity_poly.pdbx_strand_id
1 'polypeptide(L)'
;MKIRFAIISHDLLAQVRAEVDVLLRAVNVGNMDGVDASTARLLELTVNCRSIELSEQEWRAFLSELRAKSPEFESSYLLPGTICAPLFPKVSVADHYVLELPIDGDMEEEEADV
;
A
#
# COMPACT_ATOMS: atom_id res chain seq x y z
N MET A 1 -9.08 2.60 9.59
CA MET A 1 -8.12 1.99 8.64
C MET A 1 -7.80 3.00 7.55
N LYS A 2 -6.52 3.18 7.22
CA LYS A 2 -6.05 3.96 6.07
C LYS A 2 -5.21 3.06 5.17
N ILE A 3 -4.99 3.47 3.93
CA ILE A 3 -4.16 2.74 2.98
C ILE A 3 -2.99 3.64 2.60
N ARG A 4 -1.78 3.21 2.93
CA ARG A 4 -0.55 3.90 2.61
C ARG A 4 -0.03 3.44 1.24
N PHE A 5 0.22 4.40 0.37
CA PHE A 5 0.87 4.19 -0.93
C PHE A 5 2.28 4.77 -0.89
N ALA A 6 3.32 3.92 -0.90
CA ALA A 6 4.71 4.34 -0.83
C ALA A 6 5.44 4.10 -2.16
N ILE A 7 6.09 5.13 -2.71
CA ILE A 7 6.92 5.03 -3.91
C ILE A 7 8.22 4.31 -3.53
N ILE A 8 8.49 3.17 -4.14
CA ILE A 8 9.64 2.33 -3.81
C ILE A 8 10.86 2.76 -4.61
N SER A 9 11.91 3.16 -3.88
CA SER A 9 13.23 3.44 -4.44
C SER A 9 13.85 2.18 -5.03
N HIS A 10 14.64 2.33 -6.10
CA HIS A 10 15.17 1.21 -6.87
C HIS A 10 16.09 0.28 -6.03
N ASP A 11 16.81 0.85 -5.06
CA ASP A 11 17.68 0.12 -4.11
C ASP A 11 16.90 -0.76 -3.12
N LEU A 12 15.65 -0.40 -2.82
CA LEU A 12 14.78 -1.15 -1.91
C LEU A 12 13.88 -2.15 -2.64
N LEU A 13 13.71 -2.02 -3.96
CA LEU A 13 12.74 -2.79 -4.73
C LEU A 13 12.88 -4.30 -4.56
N ALA A 14 14.10 -4.83 -4.57
CA ALA A 14 14.34 -6.27 -4.40
C ALA A 14 13.91 -6.77 -3.02
N GLN A 15 14.19 -6.00 -1.97
CA GLN A 15 13.83 -6.34 -0.58
C GLN A 15 12.32 -6.25 -0.37
N VAL A 16 11.70 -5.18 -0.87
CA VAL A 16 10.24 -4.99 -0.80
C VAL A 16 9.50 -6.12 -1.52
N ARG A 17 9.97 -6.52 -2.72
CA ARG A 17 9.38 -7.66 -3.44
C ARG A 17 9.47 -8.96 -2.65
N ALA A 18 10.65 -9.27 -2.11
CA ALA A 18 10.84 -10.48 -1.32
C ALA A 18 9.91 -10.52 -0.09
N GLU A 19 9.75 -9.38 0.57
CA GLU A 19 8.87 -9.27 1.75
C GLU A 19 7.38 -9.32 1.37
N VAL A 20 6.98 -8.74 0.24
CA VAL A 20 5.61 -8.89 -0.30
C VAL A 20 5.29 -10.36 -0.60
N ASP A 21 6.24 -11.14 -1.12
CA ASP A 21 6.05 -12.57 -1.33
C ASP A 21 5.87 -13.34 -0.01
N VAL A 22 6.55 -12.91 1.07
CA VAL A 22 6.36 -13.48 2.42
C VAL A 22 4.97 -13.14 2.94
N LEU A 23 4.56 -11.87 2.84
CA LEU A 23 3.23 -11.40 3.23
C LEU A 23 2.13 -12.18 2.51
N LEU A 24 2.23 -12.31 1.18
CA LEU A 24 1.23 -13.03 0.38
C LEU A 24 1.14 -14.50 0.78
N ARG A 25 2.27 -15.15 1.07
CA ARG A 25 2.26 -16.53 1.59
C ARG A 25 1.56 -16.61 2.95
N ALA A 26 1.83 -15.68 3.86
CA ALA A 26 1.20 -15.65 5.18
C ALA A 26 -0.32 -15.48 5.07
N VAL A 27 -0.79 -14.55 4.22
CA VAL A 27 -2.22 -14.36 3.91
C VAL A 27 -2.84 -15.65 3.37
N ASN A 28 -2.20 -16.28 2.38
CA ASN A 28 -2.74 -17.48 1.73
C ASN A 28 -2.90 -18.68 2.66
N VAL A 29 -2.06 -18.79 3.71
CA VAL A 29 -2.16 -19.87 4.71
C VAL A 29 -2.90 -19.46 5.98
N GLY A 30 -3.41 -18.23 6.05
CA GLY A 30 -4.10 -17.69 7.22
C GLY A 30 -3.20 -17.48 8.44
N ASN A 31 -1.89 -17.29 8.24
CA ASN A 31 -0.94 -17.03 9.32
C ASN A 31 -0.96 -15.53 9.70
N MET A 32 -1.82 -15.16 10.65
CA MET A 32 -1.98 -13.77 11.10
C MET A 32 -0.69 -13.18 11.69
N ASP A 33 0.05 -13.92 12.52
CA ASP A 33 1.33 -13.44 13.06
C ASP A 33 2.34 -13.14 11.95
N GLY A 34 2.34 -13.96 10.89
CA GLY A 34 3.17 -13.74 9.72
C GLY A 34 2.74 -12.52 8.89
N VAL A 35 1.43 -12.27 8.80
CA VAL A 35 0.88 -11.06 8.16
C VAL A 35 1.33 -9.81 8.92
N ASP A 36 1.20 -9.82 10.25
CA ASP A 36 1.57 -8.67 11.09
C ASP A 36 3.08 -8.41 11.02
N ALA A 37 3.90 -9.47 11.12
CA ALA A 37 5.35 -9.36 11.03
C ALA A 37 5.82 -8.80 9.67
N SER A 38 5.26 -9.32 8.56
CA SER A 38 5.64 -8.87 7.22
C SER A 38 5.18 -7.45 6.95
N THR A 39 3.98 -7.09 7.43
CA THR A 39 3.45 -5.72 7.33
C THR A 39 4.34 -4.73 8.09
N ALA A 40 4.71 -5.05 9.34
CA ALA A 40 5.62 -4.23 10.13
C ALA A 40 6.99 -4.05 9.44
N ARG A 41 7.53 -5.13 8.86
CA ARG A 41 8.81 -5.10 8.13
C ARG A 41 8.74 -4.23 6.89
N LEU A 42 7.66 -4.31 6.11
CA LEU A 42 7.47 -3.46 4.94
C LEU A 42 7.33 -1.98 5.32
N LEU A 43 6.66 -1.67 6.44
CA LEU A 43 6.58 -0.31 6.96
C LEU A 43 7.96 0.23 7.36
N GLU A 44 8.76 -0.57 8.08
CA GLU A 44 10.14 -0.22 8.44
C GLU A 44 11.01 0.03 7.20
N LEU A 45 10.99 -0.89 6.23
CA LEU A 45 11.77 -0.79 4.99
C LEU A 45 11.43 0.47 4.18
N THR A 46 10.19 0.95 4.28
CA THR A 46 9.67 2.03 3.43
C THR A 46 9.38 3.30 4.22
N VAL A 47 9.82 3.43 5.47
CA VAL A 47 9.52 4.58 6.33
C VAL A 47 10.01 5.89 5.72
N ASN A 48 11.16 5.88 5.04
CA ASN A 48 11.76 7.04 4.39
C ASN A 48 11.31 7.23 2.93
N CYS A 49 10.49 6.31 2.41
CA CYS A 49 9.93 6.45 1.07
C CYS A 49 8.88 7.55 1.04
N ARG A 50 8.80 8.28 -0.07
CA ARG A 50 7.70 9.21 -0.28
C ARG A 50 6.39 8.43 -0.36
N SER A 51 5.44 8.76 0.50
CA SER A 51 4.13 8.12 0.55
C SER A 51 2.99 9.12 0.62
N ILE A 52 1.80 8.63 0.30
CA ILE A 52 0.53 9.27 0.67
C ILE A 52 -0.30 8.26 1.46
N GLU A 53 -1.28 8.76 2.19
CA GLU A 53 -2.30 7.94 2.85
C GLU A 53 -3.66 8.31 2.28
N LEU A 54 -4.45 7.31 1.97
CA LEU A 54 -5.85 7.46 1.59
C LEU A 54 -6.73 6.90 2.70
N SER A 55 -7.86 7.55 2.94
CA SER A 55 -8.96 6.92 3.65
C SER A 55 -9.45 5.69 2.87
N GLU A 56 -10.12 4.78 3.55
CA GLU A 56 -10.74 3.61 2.90
C GLU A 56 -11.73 4.02 1.80
N GLN A 57 -12.44 5.15 1.98
CA GLN A 57 -13.39 5.67 0.98
C GLN A 57 -12.68 6.17 -0.28
N GLU A 58 -11.61 6.97 -0.12
CA GLU A 58 -10.81 7.47 -1.25
C GLU A 58 -10.14 6.32 -2.01
N TRP A 59 -9.60 5.34 -1.27
CA TRP A 59 -9.03 4.12 -1.85
C TRP A 59 -10.06 3.34 -2.67
N ARG A 60 -11.27 3.14 -2.14
CA ARG A 60 -12.36 2.46 -2.87
C ARG A 60 -12.78 3.22 -4.13
N ALA A 61 -12.87 4.56 -4.06
CA ALA A 61 -13.19 5.38 -5.22
C ALA A 61 -12.11 5.25 -6.30
N PHE A 62 -10.83 5.33 -5.92
CA PHE A 62 -9.70 5.11 -6.82
C PHE A 62 -9.76 3.74 -7.51
N LEU A 63 -9.99 2.65 -6.75
CA LEU A 63 -10.10 1.31 -7.32
C LEU A 63 -11.30 1.16 -8.25
N SER A 64 -12.43 1.81 -7.94
CA SER A 64 -13.62 1.78 -8.78
C SER A 64 -13.37 2.44 -10.14
N GLU A 65 -12.75 3.63 -10.14
CA GLU A 65 -12.39 4.33 -11.36
C GLU A 65 -11.36 3.57 -12.20
N LEU A 66 -10.38 2.94 -11.54
CA LEU A 66 -9.36 2.13 -12.20
C LEU A 66 -9.99 0.90 -12.88
N ARG A 67 -10.83 0.16 -12.17
CA ARG A 67 -11.52 -1.04 -12.69
C ARG A 67 -12.55 -0.71 -13.77
N ALA A 68 -13.14 0.49 -13.75
CA ALA A 68 -14.01 0.95 -14.83
C ALA A 68 -13.24 1.14 -16.15
N LYS A 69 -11.94 1.47 -16.10
CA LYS A 69 -11.06 1.64 -17.26
C LYS A 69 -10.32 0.37 -17.65
N SER A 70 -10.00 -0.46 -16.66
CA SER A 70 -9.27 -1.73 -16.79
C SER A 70 -9.95 -2.81 -15.95
N PRO A 71 -11.01 -3.46 -16.47
CA PRO A 71 -11.78 -4.47 -15.74
C PRO A 71 -10.96 -5.69 -15.29
N GLU A 72 -9.86 -5.97 -15.97
CA GLU A 72 -8.90 -7.04 -15.67
C GLU A 72 -7.96 -6.70 -14.51
N PHE A 73 -8.02 -5.48 -13.96
CA PHE A 73 -7.15 -5.07 -12.88
C PHE A 73 -7.47 -5.83 -11.57
N GLU A 74 -6.48 -6.59 -11.10
CA GLU A 74 -6.46 -7.19 -9.77
C GLU A 74 -5.54 -6.40 -8.83
N SER A 75 -6.00 -6.12 -7.63
CA SER A 75 -5.20 -5.42 -6.62
C SER A 75 -4.04 -6.31 -6.17
N SER A 76 -2.86 -5.70 -5.99
CA SER A 76 -1.67 -6.34 -5.44
C SER A 76 -1.00 -5.37 -4.48
N TYR A 77 -0.25 -5.91 -3.52
CA TYR A 77 0.53 -5.09 -2.59
C TYR A 77 1.58 -4.24 -3.32
N LEU A 78 2.08 -4.68 -4.48
CA LEU A 78 3.09 -3.92 -5.25
C LEU A 78 2.57 -3.61 -6.66
N LEU A 79 2.25 -2.34 -6.89
CA LEU A 79 1.64 -1.85 -8.12
C LEU A 79 2.69 -1.13 -9.00
N PRO A 80 2.58 -1.23 -10.34
CA PRO A 80 3.30 -0.35 -11.25
C PRO A 80 2.91 1.11 -10.99
N GLY A 81 3.89 2.01 -10.93
CA GLY A 81 3.63 3.41 -10.64
C GLY A 81 2.84 4.13 -11.73
N THR A 82 2.78 3.59 -12.95
CA THR A 82 1.85 4.05 -13.99
C THR A 82 0.38 3.97 -13.57
N ILE A 83 0.00 2.94 -12.81
CA ILE A 83 -1.35 2.78 -12.26
C ILE A 83 -1.61 3.81 -11.16
N CYS A 84 -0.59 4.07 -10.34
CA CYS A 84 -0.68 5.00 -9.22
C CYS A 84 -0.38 6.46 -9.58
N ALA A 85 -0.07 6.79 -10.84
CA ALA A 85 0.29 8.14 -11.26
C ALA A 85 -0.75 9.22 -10.87
N PRO A 86 -2.08 8.98 -10.95
CA PRO A 86 -3.08 9.95 -10.50
C PRO A 86 -2.98 10.31 -9.02
N LEU A 87 -2.43 9.41 -8.18
CA LEU A 87 -2.24 9.62 -6.75
C LEU A 87 -1.03 10.52 -6.44
N PHE A 88 -0.09 10.65 -7.37
CA PHE A 88 1.16 11.42 -7.19
C PHE A 88 1.31 12.52 -8.24
N PRO A 89 0.38 13.50 -8.34
CA PRO A 89 0.37 14.49 -9.43
C PRO A 89 1.61 15.40 -9.49
N LYS A 90 2.42 15.43 -8.43
CA LYS A 90 3.62 16.27 -8.30
C LYS A 90 4.93 15.50 -8.53
N VAL A 91 4.87 14.21 -8.90
CA VAL A 91 6.06 13.35 -9.06
C VAL A 91 5.88 12.41 -10.23
N SER A 92 6.96 12.19 -11.00
CA SER A 92 6.97 11.09 -11.95
C SER A 92 7.15 9.76 -11.20
N VAL A 93 6.12 8.92 -11.23
CA VAL A 93 6.13 7.58 -10.62
C VAL A 93 6.12 6.46 -11.67
N ALA A 94 6.05 6.78 -12.96
CA ALA A 94 5.84 5.81 -14.04
C ALA A 94 6.92 4.70 -14.07
N ASP A 95 8.16 5.04 -13.78
CA ASP A 95 9.30 4.11 -13.77
C ASP A 95 9.53 3.41 -12.41
N HIS A 96 8.61 3.61 -11.46
CA HIS A 96 8.72 3.08 -10.09
C HIS A 96 7.63 2.06 -9.80
N TYR A 97 7.79 1.38 -8.66
CA TYR A 97 6.72 0.60 -8.05
C TYR A 97 6.15 1.34 -6.86
N VAL A 98 4.88 1.13 -6.57
CA VAL A 98 4.18 1.69 -5.43
C VAL A 98 3.70 0.54 -4.56
N LEU A 99 4.09 0.56 -3.30
CA LEU A 99 3.63 -0.38 -2.29
C LEU A 99 2.33 0.14 -1.68
N GLU A 100 1.27 -0.65 -1.80
CA GLU A 100 -0.04 -0.43 -1.22
C GLU A 100 -0.15 -1.26 0.07
N LEU A 101 -0.23 -0.59 1.22
CA LEU A 101 -0.37 -1.26 2.51
C LEU A 101 -1.53 -0.70 3.32
N PRO A 102 -2.46 -1.56 3.76
CA PRO A 102 -3.30 -1.27 4.91
C PRO A 102 -2.46 -0.84 6.10
N ILE A 103 -2.85 0.26 6.73
CA ILE A 103 -2.35 0.67 8.02
C ILE A 103 -3.52 0.95 8.94
N ASP A 104 -3.31 0.74 10.23
CA ASP A 104 -4.20 1.31 11.22
C ASP A 104 -4.14 2.83 11.03
N GLY A 105 -5.31 3.40 10.73
CA GLY A 105 -5.40 4.85 10.74
C GLY A 105 -5.31 5.27 12.20
N ASP A 106 -4.63 6.38 12.48
CA ASP A 106 -4.74 7.02 13.78
C ASP A 106 -6.22 7.10 14.13
N MET A 107 -6.66 6.26 15.07
CA MET A 107 -7.81 6.62 15.88
C MET A 107 -7.26 7.76 16.71
N GLU A 108 -7.52 8.99 16.27
CA GLU A 108 -7.86 9.99 17.27
C GLU A 108 -9.02 9.35 18.03
N GLU A 109 -8.72 8.77 19.19
CA GLU A 109 -9.72 8.46 20.20
C GLU A 109 -10.50 9.77 20.34
N GLU A 110 -11.71 9.84 19.78
CA GLU A 110 -12.65 10.89 20.17
C GLU A 110 -12.71 10.79 21.69
N GLU A 111 -12.20 11.81 22.38
CA GLU A 111 -12.40 11.93 23.81
C GLU A 111 -13.90 11.85 24.02
N ALA A 112 -14.37 10.71 24.53
CA ALA A 112 -15.75 10.55 24.94
C ALA A 112 -15.95 11.52 26.11
N ASP A 113 -16.54 12.67 25.83
CA ASP A 113 -16.96 13.64 26.82
C ASP A 113 -18.05 12.95 27.68
N VAL A 114 -17.67 12.54 28.90
CA VAL A 114 -18.53 11.91 29.91
C VAL A 114 -19.11 12.95 30.86
#